data_AF-A0A198AD77-F1
#
_entry.id   AF-A0A198AD77-F1
#
_cell.length_a   1.000
_cell.length_b   1.000
_cell.length_c   1.000
_cell.angle_alpha   90.00
_cell.angle_beta   90.00
_cell.angle_gamma   90.00
#
_symmetry.space_group_name_H-M   'P 1'
#
loop_
_entity.id
_entity.type
_entity.pdbx_description
1 polymer ?
#
loop_
_entity_poly.entity_id
_entity_poly.type
_entity_poly.pdbx_seq_one_letter_code
_entity_poly.pdbx_strand_id
1 'polypeptide(L)'
;MTKIDVMKKCTKCKEEKKFKDFIEKNSHCLDCRRDYQKQYKARKRLEDLAIYQLKSSAKNVYKRGQKNYIISPYENVSCGWNRIKEIVDDLSNDKKWMGDWRNQTAIFEKTGDNSDKPSIGRVGDIGNYTRDNIIVQSLKEGSIQANAKPCYMLEIRDKQFGNVKEFASIKDVKEYLKSVGVPVNACNNINTGKVHNLGNGLSIIIQTQNGTPQEYETAQYSIKVVHSKYLIDNTRGINDLLERKEHIIPINSLGLSFKRIQVGNQASA
;
A
#
# COMPACT_ATOMS: atom_id res chain seq x y z
N MET A 1 28.56 38.95 20.03
CA MET A 1 29.28 37.66 19.99
C MET A 1 28.28 36.52 19.82
N THR A 2 28.25 35.90 18.65
CA THR A 2 27.51 34.64 18.44
C THR A 2 28.12 33.57 19.34
N LYS A 3 27.31 32.83 20.11
CA LYS A 3 27.74 31.80 21.09
C LYS A 3 28.55 30.62 20.49
N ILE A 4 28.88 30.66 19.20
CA ILE A 4 29.41 29.54 18.42
C ILE A 4 30.86 29.20 18.83
N ASP A 5 31.64 30.20 19.26
CA ASP A 5 33.05 30.01 19.63
C ASP A 5 33.29 29.92 21.15
N VAL A 6 32.23 29.88 21.95
CA VAL A 6 32.36 29.65 23.39
C VAL A 6 32.69 28.17 23.63
N MET A 7 33.86 27.92 24.22
CA MET A 7 34.26 26.60 24.68
C MET A 7 33.50 26.23 25.96
N LYS A 8 32.98 25.01 26.01
CA LYS A 8 32.25 24.48 27.16
C LYS A 8 32.78 23.10 27.51
N LYS A 9 33.05 22.87 28.80
CA LYS A 9 33.51 21.56 29.31
C LYS A 9 32.34 20.60 29.46
N CYS A 10 32.44 19.42 28.85
CA CYS A 10 31.45 18.36 29.00
C CYS A 10 31.54 17.75 30.41
N THR A 11 30.42 17.65 31.13
CA THR A 11 30.45 17.09 32.49
C THR A 11 30.69 15.58 32.54
N LYS A 12 30.50 14.86 31.42
CA LYS A 12 30.70 13.41 31.30
C LYS A 12 32.12 13.03 30.86
N CYS A 13 32.56 13.41 29.66
CA CYS A 13 33.91 13.09 29.17
C CYS A 13 35.00 14.06 29.64
N LYS A 14 34.63 15.17 30.30
CA LYS A 14 35.55 16.21 30.80
C LYS A 14 36.34 16.98 29.72
N GLU A 15 36.12 16.70 28.44
CA GLU A 15 36.71 17.45 27.33
C GLU A 15 36.04 18.82 27.13
N GLU A 16 36.81 19.80 26.68
CA GLU A 16 36.29 21.11 26.22
C GLU A 16 35.88 21.01 24.75
N LYS A 17 34.64 21.35 24.44
CA LYS A 17 34.10 21.34 23.07
C LYS A 17 33.40 22.66 22.76
N LYS A 18 33.20 22.94 21.48
CA LYS A 18 32.47 24.13 21.06
C LYS A 18 31.01 24.03 21.49
N PHE A 19 30.37 25.16 21.80
CA PHE A 19 28.97 25.16 22.24
C PHE A 19 28.01 24.46 21.26
N LYS A 20 28.30 24.48 19.95
CA LYS A 20 27.54 23.75 18.91
C LYS A 20 27.52 22.22 19.11
N ASP A 21 28.51 21.68 19.83
CA ASP A 21 28.61 20.25 20.14
C ASP A 21 27.80 19.89 21.39
N PHE A 22 26.97 20.81 21.87
CA PHE A 22 26.02 20.64 22.96
C PHE A 22 24.60 20.98 22.47
N ILE A 23 23.62 20.41 23.17
CA ILE A 23 22.24 20.89 23.07
C ILE A 23 22.10 22.05 24.07
N GLU A 24 21.42 23.13 23.68
CA GLU A 24 21.43 24.43 24.39
C GLU A 24 21.28 24.36 25.92
N LYS A 25 20.59 23.35 26.44
CA LYS A 25 20.31 23.16 27.89
C LYS A 25 21.04 21.99 28.54
N ASN A 26 21.85 21.24 27.81
CA ASN A 26 22.53 20.05 28.33
C ASN A 26 23.97 20.35 28.76
N SER A 27 24.42 19.68 29.82
CA SER A 27 25.81 19.65 30.30
C SER A 27 26.67 18.60 29.61
N HIS A 28 26.05 17.67 28.86
CA HIS A 28 26.71 16.62 28.08
C HIS A 28 26.86 17.03 26.62
N CYS A 29 28.02 16.74 26.03
CA CYS A 29 28.23 16.89 24.59
C CYS A 29 27.40 15.85 23.80
N LEU A 30 27.24 16.10 22.50
CA LEU A 30 26.46 15.27 21.58
C LEU A 30 26.96 13.82 21.54
N ASP A 31 28.28 13.59 21.58
CA ASP A 31 28.87 12.24 21.57
C ASP A 31 28.50 11.46 22.83
N CYS A 32 28.74 12.06 24.00
CA CYS A 32 28.39 11.51 25.30
C CYS A 32 26.90 11.16 25.42
N ARG A 33 26.04 12.00 24.82
CA ARG A 33 24.60 11.76 24.74
C ARG A 33 24.28 10.61 23.79
N ARG A 34 24.93 10.54 22.62
CA ARG A 34 24.76 9.46 21.64
C ARG A 34 25.14 8.11 22.25
N ASP A 35 26.27 8.05 22.94
CA ASP A 35 26.73 6.84 23.64
C ASP A 35 25.79 6.44 24.75
N TYR A 36 25.34 7.41 25.57
CA TYR A 36 24.33 7.14 26.59
C TYR A 36 23.04 6.60 25.98
N GLN A 37 22.55 7.18 24.88
CA GLN A 37 21.36 6.68 24.20
C GLN A 37 21.57 5.29 23.60
N LYS A 38 22.77 4.99 23.08
CA LYS A 38 23.13 3.66 22.57
C LYS A 38 23.11 2.63 23.69
N GLN A 39 23.78 2.91 24.81
CA GLN A 39 23.80 2.04 26.00
C GLN A 39 22.41 1.88 26.62
N TYR A 40 21.64 2.96 26.73
CA TYR A 40 20.27 2.92 27.24
C TYR A 40 19.38 2.03 26.36
N LYS A 41 19.46 2.16 25.03
CA LYS A 41 18.74 1.29 24.09
C LYS A 41 19.18 -0.16 24.22
N ALA A 42 20.49 -0.43 24.34
CA ALA A 42 21.01 -1.77 24.54
C ALA A 42 20.47 -2.40 25.84
N ARG A 43 20.56 -1.68 26.96
CA ARG A 43 20.01 -2.14 28.26
C ARG A 43 18.51 -2.40 28.19
N LYS A 44 17.72 -1.51 27.57
CA LYS A 44 16.27 -1.73 27.43
C LYS A 44 15.92 -2.91 26.52
N ARG A 45 16.76 -3.25 25.55
CA ARG A 45 16.61 -4.49 24.76
C ARG A 45 16.88 -5.73 25.59
N LEU A 46 17.84 -5.67 26.52
CA LEU A 46 18.17 -6.78 27.42
C LEU A 46 17.10 -7.03 28.50
N GLU A 47 16.36 -6.00 28.91
CA GLU A 47 15.29 -6.14 29.93
C GLU A 47 14.03 -6.85 29.37
N ASP A 48 13.49 -6.37 28.25
CA ASP A 48 12.39 -7.00 27.51
C ASP A 48 12.34 -6.41 26.09
N LEU A 49 12.90 -7.15 25.12
CA LEU A 49 12.94 -6.72 23.72
C LEU A 49 11.53 -6.48 23.16
N ALA A 50 10.56 -7.30 23.53
CA ALA A 50 9.20 -7.21 23.00
C ALA A 50 8.54 -5.89 23.44
N ILE A 51 8.66 -5.51 24.71
CA ILE A 51 8.15 -4.22 25.23
C ILE A 51 8.91 -3.04 24.63
N TYR A 52 10.23 -3.16 24.42
CA TYR A 52 11.00 -2.13 23.73
C TYR A 52 10.49 -1.90 22.30
N GLN A 53 10.26 -2.97 21.54
CA GLN A 53 9.72 -2.89 20.18
C GLN A 53 8.29 -2.33 20.18
N LEU A 54 7.44 -2.75 21.14
CA LEU A 54 6.07 -2.26 21.28
C LEU A 54 6.05 -0.73 21.46
N LYS A 55 6.86 -0.20 22.37
CA LYS A 55 6.98 1.26 22.59
C LYS A 55 7.44 1.99 21.32
N SER A 56 8.33 1.38 20.54
CA SER A 56 8.77 1.96 19.26
C SER A 56 7.66 1.95 18.22
N SER A 57 6.88 0.87 18.14
CA SER A 57 5.79 0.70 17.18
C SER A 57 4.62 1.62 17.50
N ALA A 58 4.23 1.72 18.79
CA ALA A 58 3.19 2.61 19.28
C ALA A 58 3.47 4.09 18.94
N LYS A 59 4.74 4.52 19.01
CA LYS A 59 5.15 5.87 18.56
C LYS A 59 4.88 6.09 17.08
N ASN A 60 5.14 5.10 16.24
CA ASN A 60 4.91 5.20 14.79
C ASN A 60 3.41 5.24 14.48
N VAL A 61 2.61 4.39 15.11
CA VAL A 61 1.14 4.39 15.01
C VAL A 61 0.59 5.76 15.40
N TYR A 62 0.97 6.25 16.58
CA TYR A 62 0.51 7.55 17.07
C TYR A 62 0.88 8.68 16.11
N LYS A 63 2.12 8.69 15.60
CA LYS A 63 2.60 9.70 14.64
C LYS A 63 1.82 9.66 13.32
N ARG A 64 1.54 8.46 12.78
CA ARG A 64 0.77 8.28 11.54
C ARG A 64 -0.68 8.70 11.69
N GLY A 65 -1.25 8.54 12.89
CA GLY A 65 -2.64 8.91 13.18
C GLY A 65 -2.89 10.40 13.43
N GLN A 66 -1.86 11.26 13.31
CA GLN A 66 -2.03 12.70 13.54
C GLN A 66 -2.62 13.39 12.30
N LYS A 67 -3.47 14.41 12.51
CA LYS A 67 -4.15 15.15 11.44
C LYS A 67 -3.21 15.76 10.38
N ASN A 68 -1.97 16.08 10.76
CA ASN A 68 -0.96 16.64 9.88
C ASN A 68 -0.09 15.60 9.17
N TYR A 69 -0.38 14.30 9.32
CA TYR A 69 0.33 13.25 8.62
C TYR A 69 -0.23 13.08 7.20
N ILE A 70 0.56 13.49 6.21
CA ILE A 70 0.15 13.53 4.79
C ILE A 70 0.87 12.51 3.90
N ILE A 71 1.67 11.62 4.51
CA ILE A 71 2.52 10.69 3.76
C ILE A 71 1.73 9.42 3.42
N SER A 72 1.65 9.12 2.13
CA SER A 72 1.05 7.87 1.66
C SER A 72 1.81 6.64 2.15
N PRO A 73 1.15 5.55 2.57
CA PRO A 73 -0.29 5.22 2.46
C PRO A 73 -1.11 5.45 3.75
N TYR A 74 -0.65 6.36 4.62
CA TYR A 74 -1.33 6.65 5.89
C TYR A 74 -1.98 8.04 5.90
N GLU A 75 -2.16 8.66 4.73
CA GLU A 75 -2.95 9.88 4.58
C GLU A 75 -4.38 9.63 5.09
N ASN A 76 -4.89 10.55 5.92
CA ASN A 76 -6.22 10.49 6.54
C ASN A 76 -6.49 9.31 7.49
N VAL A 77 -5.46 8.53 7.85
CA VAL A 77 -5.59 7.51 8.90
C VAL A 77 -5.55 8.19 10.27
N SER A 78 -6.51 7.88 11.15
CA SER A 78 -6.51 8.36 12.53
C SER A 78 -6.07 7.29 13.53
N CYS A 79 -5.68 7.73 14.72
CA CYS A 79 -5.34 6.88 15.87
C CYS A 79 -6.42 7.04 16.94
N GLY A 80 -7.04 5.93 17.34
CA GLY A 80 -8.10 5.89 18.35
C GLY A 80 -7.60 6.15 19.77
N TRP A 81 -6.28 6.07 20.00
CA TRP A 81 -5.66 6.42 21.28
C TRP A 81 -5.18 7.88 21.29
N ASN A 82 -5.33 8.54 22.43
CA ASN A 82 -4.92 9.94 22.60
C ASN A 82 -3.45 10.08 22.99
N ARG A 83 -2.85 9.01 23.51
CA ARG A 83 -1.45 9.03 23.97
C ARG A 83 -0.75 7.72 23.63
N ILE A 84 0.55 7.81 23.34
CA ILE A 84 1.43 6.63 23.14
C ILE A 84 1.36 5.67 24.34
N LYS A 85 1.26 6.21 25.57
CA LYS A 85 1.16 5.39 26.79
C LYS A 85 -0.10 4.52 26.78
N GLU A 86 -1.23 5.05 26.33
CA GLU A 86 -2.50 4.30 26.26
C GLU A 86 -2.39 3.13 25.28
N ILE A 87 -1.74 3.31 24.13
CA ILE A 87 -1.47 2.22 23.17
C ILE A 87 -0.65 1.12 23.85
N VAL A 88 0.41 1.48 24.57
CA VAL A 88 1.29 0.48 25.21
C VAL A 88 0.56 -0.24 26.33
N ASP A 89 -0.14 0.48 27.20
CA ASP A 89 -0.85 -0.10 28.34
C ASP A 89 -1.99 -1.02 27.87
N ASP A 90 -2.78 -0.59 26.87
CA ASP A 90 -3.89 -1.38 26.32
C ASP A 90 -3.38 -2.69 25.66
N LEU A 91 -2.39 -2.58 24.76
CA LEU A 91 -1.87 -3.75 24.05
C LEU A 91 -1.09 -4.68 24.96
N SER A 92 -0.33 -4.18 25.94
CA SER A 92 0.43 -5.03 26.86
C SER A 92 -0.43 -5.84 27.84
N ASN A 93 -1.67 -5.41 28.10
CA ASN A 93 -2.63 -6.14 28.92
C ASN A 93 -3.42 -7.19 28.14
N ASP A 94 -3.34 -7.19 26.80
CA ASP A 94 -3.93 -8.20 25.95
C ASP A 94 -3.04 -9.44 25.85
N LYS A 95 -3.41 -10.50 26.54
CA LYS A 95 -2.64 -11.75 26.54
C LYS A 95 -2.52 -12.38 25.15
N LYS A 96 -3.58 -12.34 24.34
CA LYS A 96 -3.58 -12.98 23.01
C LYS A 96 -2.69 -12.17 22.07
N TRP A 97 -2.95 -10.88 21.96
CA TRP A 97 -2.19 -9.98 21.10
C TRP A 97 -0.71 -9.94 21.48
N MET A 98 -0.38 -9.91 22.78
CA MET A 98 1.01 -9.97 23.24
C MET A 98 1.68 -11.32 22.99
N GLY A 99 0.91 -12.41 22.96
CA GLY A 99 1.41 -13.71 22.51
C GLY A 99 1.94 -13.63 21.08
N ASP A 100 1.11 -13.13 20.16
CA ASP A 100 1.49 -12.93 18.76
C ASP A 100 2.67 -11.96 18.62
N TRP A 101 2.66 -10.85 19.38
CA TRP A 101 3.74 -9.86 19.40
C TRP A 101 5.07 -10.45 19.84
N ARG A 102 5.07 -11.27 20.90
CA ARG A 102 6.27 -11.95 21.41
C ARG A 102 6.76 -13.01 20.44
N ASN A 103 5.86 -13.76 19.81
CA ASN A 103 6.22 -14.72 18.76
C ASN A 103 6.96 -14.04 17.61
N GLN A 104 6.42 -12.93 17.08
CA GLN A 104 7.09 -12.17 16.02
C GLN A 104 8.41 -11.54 16.50
N THR A 105 8.47 -11.10 17.76
CA THR A 105 9.72 -10.60 18.36
C THR A 105 10.80 -11.69 18.39
N ALA A 106 10.43 -12.92 18.73
CA ALA A 106 11.36 -14.06 18.76
C ALA A 106 11.88 -14.42 17.35
N ILE A 107 11.03 -14.31 16.32
CA ILE A 107 11.46 -14.46 14.91
C ILE A 107 12.53 -13.40 14.59
N PHE A 108 12.25 -12.14 14.87
CA PHE A 108 13.21 -11.04 14.66
C PHE A 108 14.52 -11.25 15.43
N GLU A 109 14.45 -11.72 16.67
CA GLU A 109 15.64 -11.98 17.49
C GLU A 109 16.48 -13.11 16.89
N LYS A 110 15.84 -14.16 16.36
CA LYS A 110 16.50 -15.29 15.70
C LYS A 110 17.15 -14.89 14.37
N THR A 111 16.48 -14.09 13.55
CA THR A 111 16.97 -13.74 12.20
C THR A 111 17.90 -12.53 12.20
N GLY A 112 17.68 -11.58 13.11
CA GLY A 112 18.35 -10.27 13.11
C GLY A 112 17.95 -9.36 11.94
N ASP A 113 17.06 -9.81 11.04
CA ASP A 113 16.62 -9.04 9.89
C ASP A 113 15.58 -8.00 10.31
N ASN A 114 15.85 -6.73 10.02
CA ASN A 114 14.90 -5.65 10.28
C ASN A 114 13.55 -5.87 9.58
N SER A 115 13.49 -6.63 8.50
CA SER A 115 12.25 -6.95 7.79
C SER A 115 11.29 -7.79 8.65
N ASP A 116 11.82 -8.62 9.57
CA ASP A 116 11.04 -9.46 10.49
C ASP A 116 10.63 -8.73 11.78
N LYS A 117 11.07 -7.50 11.98
CA LYS A 117 10.77 -6.74 13.20
C LYS A 117 9.26 -6.62 13.40
N PRO A 118 8.72 -6.87 14.61
CA PRO A 118 7.30 -6.74 14.89
C PRO A 118 6.84 -5.29 14.72
N SER A 119 5.65 -5.14 14.15
CA SER A 119 5.01 -3.87 13.83
C SER A 119 3.50 -3.95 14.08
N ILE A 120 2.89 -2.80 14.38
CA ILE A 120 1.44 -2.69 14.56
C ILE A 120 0.86 -2.33 13.19
N GLY A 121 0.16 -3.28 12.59
CA GLY A 121 -0.57 -3.14 11.32
C GLY A 121 -2.03 -2.77 11.52
N ARG A 122 -2.73 -2.47 10.42
CA ARG A 122 -4.21 -2.42 10.38
C ARG A 122 -4.75 -3.73 9.81
N VAL A 123 -5.96 -4.13 10.20
CA VAL A 123 -6.66 -5.26 9.55
C VAL A 123 -7.10 -4.77 8.15
N GLY A 124 -6.32 -5.08 7.11
CA GLY A 124 -6.54 -4.55 5.75
C GLY A 124 -6.07 -3.09 5.54
N ASP A 125 -6.37 -2.55 4.36
CA ASP A 125 -5.85 -1.24 3.91
C ASP A 125 -6.75 -0.06 4.29
N ILE A 126 -7.94 -0.38 4.80
CA ILE A 126 -9.02 0.56 5.11
C ILE A 126 -9.16 0.68 6.65
N GLY A 127 -9.50 1.87 7.12
CA GLY A 127 -9.83 2.12 8.52
C GLY A 127 -8.71 2.75 9.35
N ASN A 128 -8.99 2.96 10.62
CA ASN A 128 -8.13 3.69 11.55
C ASN A 128 -7.33 2.75 12.45
N TYR A 129 -6.30 3.24 13.12
CA TYR A 129 -5.66 2.49 14.20
C TYR A 129 -6.58 2.50 15.43
N THR A 130 -7.42 1.48 15.57
CA THR A 130 -8.29 1.26 16.73
C THR A 130 -8.05 -0.15 17.27
N ARG A 131 -8.52 -0.43 18.48
CA ARG A 131 -8.29 -1.72 19.15
C ARG A 131 -8.73 -2.92 18.30
N ASP A 132 -9.88 -2.80 17.65
CA ASP A 132 -10.47 -3.87 16.83
C ASP A 132 -9.96 -3.92 15.39
N ASN A 133 -9.13 -2.95 14.99
CA ASN A 133 -8.63 -2.81 13.63
C ASN A 133 -7.09 -2.81 13.56
N ILE A 134 -6.43 -3.51 14.48
CA ILE A 134 -4.97 -3.67 14.47
C ILE A 134 -4.57 -5.14 14.51
N ILE A 135 -3.41 -5.42 13.93
CA ILE A 135 -2.79 -6.76 13.91
C ILE A 135 -1.31 -6.67 14.24
N VAL A 136 -0.75 -7.78 14.72
CA VAL A 136 0.68 -8.01 14.77
C VAL A 136 1.14 -8.48 13.40
N GLN A 137 2.15 -7.83 12.83
CA GLN A 137 2.80 -8.29 11.60
C GLN A 137 4.25 -7.82 11.55
N SER A 138 5.07 -8.48 10.73
CA SER A 138 6.42 -8.03 10.44
C SER A 138 6.43 -6.68 9.70
N LEU A 139 7.54 -5.95 9.76
CA LEU A 139 7.71 -4.72 8.95
C LEU A 139 7.60 -5.01 7.45
N LYS A 140 8.04 -6.19 7.01
CA LYS A 140 7.93 -6.63 5.62
C LYS A 140 6.47 -6.79 5.19
N GLU A 141 5.67 -7.52 5.96
CA GLU A 141 4.24 -7.70 5.70
C GLU A 141 3.51 -6.36 5.71
N GLY A 142 3.77 -5.53 6.71
CA GLY A 142 3.16 -4.20 6.78
C GLY A 142 3.57 -3.31 5.62
N SER A 143 4.80 -3.42 5.11
CA SER A 143 5.23 -2.72 3.90
C SER A 143 4.52 -3.25 2.64
N ILE A 144 4.37 -4.57 2.51
CA ILE A 144 3.67 -5.18 1.37
C ILE A 144 2.20 -4.76 1.37
N GLN A 145 1.53 -4.85 2.52
CA GLN A 145 0.14 -4.47 2.71
C GLN A 145 -0.05 -2.97 2.44
N ALA A 146 0.76 -2.11 3.06
CA ALA A 146 0.63 -0.67 2.90
C ALA A 146 0.87 -0.21 1.45
N ASN A 147 1.70 -0.95 0.69
CA ASN A 147 1.95 -0.69 -0.72
C ASN A 147 1.04 -1.50 -1.66
N ALA A 148 0.13 -2.32 -1.14
CA ALA A 148 -0.87 -3.00 -1.94
C ALA A 148 -1.81 -1.94 -2.52
N LYS A 149 -1.78 -1.79 -3.84
CA LYS A 149 -2.72 -0.95 -4.57
C LYS A 149 -3.75 -1.87 -5.20
N PRO A 150 -5.02 -1.86 -4.75
CA PRO A 150 -6.08 -2.56 -5.44
C PRO A 150 -6.04 -2.23 -6.92
N CYS A 151 -6.17 -3.26 -7.73
CA CYS A 151 -6.01 -3.12 -9.17
C CYS A 151 -6.98 -4.01 -9.92
N TYR A 152 -7.28 -3.55 -11.11
CA TYR A 152 -8.19 -4.18 -12.03
C TYR A 152 -7.39 -4.63 -13.23
N MET A 153 -7.74 -5.80 -13.73
CA MET A 153 -7.19 -6.33 -14.96
C MET A 153 -8.33 -6.64 -15.92
N LEU A 154 -8.33 -5.99 -17.08
CA LEU A 154 -9.22 -6.35 -18.18
C LEU A 154 -8.51 -7.35 -19.07
N GLU A 155 -9.10 -8.53 -19.24
CA GLU A 155 -8.65 -9.50 -20.24
C GLU A 155 -9.25 -9.15 -21.59
N ILE A 156 -8.44 -9.22 -22.64
CA ILE A 156 -8.84 -9.05 -24.03
C ILE A 156 -8.45 -10.32 -24.77
N ARG A 157 -9.41 -11.06 -25.31
CA ARG A 157 -9.16 -12.29 -26.07
C ARG A 157 -9.64 -12.10 -27.50
N ASP A 158 -8.78 -12.39 -28.47
CA ASP A 158 -9.10 -12.30 -29.90
C ASP A 158 -9.73 -10.95 -30.29
N LYS A 159 -9.19 -9.87 -29.72
CA LYS A 159 -9.65 -8.47 -29.89
C LYS A 159 -11.06 -8.18 -29.32
N GLN A 160 -11.60 -9.05 -28.48
CA GLN A 160 -12.83 -8.83 -27.73
C GLN A 160 -12.54 -8.57 -26.26
N PHE A 161 -13.27 -7.62 -25.66
CA PHE A 161 -13.21 -7.37 -24.23
C PHE A 161 -13.84 -8.55 -23.47
N GLY A 162 -13.05 -9.16 -22.59
CA GLY A 162 -13.50 -10.17 -21.66
C GLY A 162 -13.89 -9.57 -20.31
N ASN A 163 -13.80 -10.40 -19.26
CA ASN A 163 -14.13 -9.99 -17.91
C ASN A 163 -13.06 -9.08 -17.30
N VAL A 164 -13.51 -8.13 -16.49
CA VAL A 164 -12.64 -7.40 -15.57
C VAL A 164 -12.47 -8.22 -14.31
N LYS A 165 -11.22 -8.46 -13.93
CA LYS A 165 -10.84 -9.13 -12.68
C LYS A 165 -10.35 -8.10 -11.67
N GLU A 166 -10.77 -8.26 -10.43
CA GLU A 166 -10.37 -7.41 -9.31
C GLU A 166 -9.30 -8.13 -8.49
N PHE A 167 -8.26 -7.40 -8.10
CA PHE A 167 -7.15 -7.89 -7.32
C PHE A 167 -6.85 -6.92 -6.17
N ALA A 168 -6.53 -7.45 -4.99
CA ALA A 168 -6.15 -6.64 -3.84
C ALA A 168 -4.81 -5.92 -4.09
N SER A 169 -3.93 -6.50 -4.92
CA SER A 169 -2.64 -5.93 -5.24
C SER A 169 -2.10 -6.34 -6.60
N ILE A 170 -1.10 -5.60 -7.08
CA ILE A 170 -0.31 -5.95 -8.28
C ILE A 170 0.40 -7.30 -8.11
N LYS A 171 0.71 -7.69 -6.87
CA LYS A 171 1.32 -9.00 -6.57
C LYS A 171 0.34 -10.12 -6.93
N ASP A 172 -0.93 -9.97 -6.59
CA ASP A 172 -1.96 -10.98 -6.89
C ASP A 172 -2.20 -11.08 -8.40
N VAL A 173 -2.12 -9.97 -9.14
CA VAL A 173 -2.11 -10.00 -10.62
C VAL A 173 -0.94 -10.82 -11.13
N LYS A 174 0.27 -10.62 -10.60
CA LYS A 174 1.45 -11.39 -11.00
C LYS A 174 1.30 -12.88 -10.71
N GLU A 175 0.74 -13.24 -9.56
CA GLU A 175 0.48 -14.64 -9.20
C GLU A 175 -0.57 -15.29 -10.12
N TYR A 176 -1.63 -14.55 -10.47
CA TYR A 176 -2.62 -14.98 -11.46
C TYR A 176 -2.00 -15.16 -12.85
N LEU A 177 -1.21 -14.20 -13.34
CA LEU A 177 -0.55 -14.33 -14.63
C LEU A 177 0.38 -15.55 -14.69
N LYS A 178 1.13 -15.82 -13.62
CA LYS A 178 1.93 -17.05 -13.52
C LYS A 178 1.08 -18.30 -13.62
N SER A 179 -0.08 -18.34 -12.94
CA SER A 179 -0.94 -19.53 -12.94
C SER A 179 -1.57 -19.81 -14.30
N VAL A 180 -1.75 -18.79 -15.14
CA VAL A 180 -2.22 -18.93 -16.53
C VAL A 180 -1.09 -18.99 -17.57
N GLY A 181 0.17 -19.16 -17.14
CA GLY A 181 1.31 -19.33 -18.04
C GLY A 181 1.79 -18.04 -18.73
N VAL A 182 1.43 -16.87 -18.20
CA VAL A 182 1.81 -15.56 -18.74
C VAL A 182 3.05 -15.00 -18.02
N PRO A 183 4.04 -14.46 -18.74
CA PRO A 183 5.18 -13.78 -18.14
C PRO A 183 4.77 -12.55 -17.31
N VAL A 184 5.21 -12.50 -16.05
CA VAL A 184 4.91 -11.39 -15.11
C VAL A 184 5.47 -10.03 -15.50
N ASN A 185 6.35 -9.98 -16.50
CA ASN A 185 6.89 -8.73 -17.06
C ASN A 185 5.79 -7.85 -17.65
N ALA A 186 4.63 -8.44 -17.99
CA ALA A 186 3.43 -7.72 -18.40
C ALA A 186 2.93 -6.70 -17.35
N CYS A 187 3.23 -6.94 -16.07
CA CYS A 187 2.86 -6.03 -14.97
C CYS A 187 3.80 -4.82 -14.84
N ASN A 188 4.78 -4.61 -15.72
CA ASN A 188 5.65 -3.43 -15.65
C ASN A 188 4.97 -2.15 -16.15
N ASN A 189 3.84 -2.28 -16.85
CA ASN A 189 3.16 -1.18 -17.54
C ASN A 189 1.77 -0.90 -16.95
N ILE A 190 1.71 -0.71 -15.63
CA ILE A 190 0.46 -0.45 -14.89
C ILE A 190 0.07 1.03 -15.02
N ASN A 191 -1.23 1.31 -15.08
CA ASN A 191 -1.79 2.67 -15.27
C ASN A 191 -1.36 3.36 -16.58
N THR A 192 -0.80 2.60 -17.53
CA THR A 192 -0.42 3.14 -18.83
C THR A 192 -1.63 3.35 -19.74
N GLY A 193 -2.75 2.68 -19.45
CA GLY A 193 -3.88 2.57 -20.37
C GLY A 193 -3.53 1.81 -21.65
N LYS A 194 -2.37 1.11 -21.67
CA LYS A 194 -1.92 0.35 -22.83
C LYS A 194 -2.38 -1.10 -22.78
N VAL A 195 -2.84 -1.61 -23.93
CA VAL A 195 -3.07 -3.04 -24.16
C VAL A 195 -1.72 -3.75 -24.29
N HIS A 196 -1.45 -4.68 -23.39
CA HIS A 196 -0.25 -5.53 -23.42
C HIS A 196 -0.60 -6.86 -24.04
N ASN A 197 -0.05 -7.15 -25.22
CA ASN A 197 -0.23 -8.43 -25.88
C ASN A 197 0.70 -9.49 -25.26
N LEU A 198 0.12 -10.60 -24.85
CA LEU A 198 0.79 -11.68 -24.12
C LEU A 198 1.01 -12.93 -24.98
N GLY A 199 0.58 -12.89 -26.25
CA GLY A 199 0.56 -14.05 -27.14
C GLY A 199 -0.71 -14.88 -26.98
N ASN A 200 -0.89 -15.89 -27.86
CA ASN A 200 -2.02 -16.84 -27.83
C ASN A 200 -3.40 -16.16 -27.81
N GLY A 201 -3.55 -15.03 -28.51
CA GLY A 201 -4.80 -14.27 -28.56
C GLY A 201 -5.13 -13.49 -27.28
N LEU A 202 -4.32 -13.58 -26.21
CA LEU A 202 -4.54 -12.88 -24.95
C LEU A 202 -3.81 -11.54 -24.92
N SER A 203 -4.53 -10.50 -24.52
CA SER A 203 -3.97 -9.20 -24.16
C SER A 203 -4.60 -8.72 -22.85
N ILE A 204 -3.92 -7.83 -22.13
CA ILE A 204 -4.43 -7.30 -20.86
C ILE A 204 -4.22 -5.80 -20.72
N ILE A 205 -5.04 -5.18 -19.89
CA ILE A 205 -4.82 -3.84 -19.34
C ILE A 205 -4.87 -3.96 -17.83
N ILE A 206 -3.88 -3.40 -17.11
CA ILE A 206 -3.85 -3.37 -15.65
C ILE A 206 -3.89 -1.91 -15.18
N GLN A 207 -4.83 -1.60 -14.29
CA GLN A 207 -4.98 -0.26 -13.71
C GLN A 207 -5.27 -0.36 -12.21
N THR A 208 -4.53 0.40 -11.41
CA THR A 208 -4.85 0.57 -9.98
C THR A 208 -6.13 1.37 -9.81
N GLN A 209 -6.87 1.16 -8.72
CA GLN A 209 -8.18 1.79 -8.47
C GLN A 209 -8.17 3.33 -8.56
N ASN A 210 -7.04 3.96 -8.24
CA ASN A 210 -6.84 5.41 -8.33
C ASN A 210 -5.81 5.80 -9.40
N GLY A 211 -5.47 4.87 -10.30
CA GLY A 211 -4.52 5.12 -11.37
C GLY A 211 -5.19 5.89 -12.49
N THR A 212 -4.62 7.03 -12.87
CA THR A 212 -5.02 7.72 -14.10
C THR A 212 -4.27 7.09 -15.28
N PRO A 213 -4.97 6.68 -16.35
CA PRO A 213 -4.32 6.26 -17.58
C PRO A 213 -3.45 7.39 -18.11
N GLN A 214 -2.27 7.07 -18.63
CA GLN A 214 -1.47 8.02 -19.39
C GLN A 214 -2.25 8.42 -20.65
N GLU A 215 -2.44 9.72 -20.87
CA GLU A 215 -2.95 10.23 -22.15
C GLU A 215 -1.80 10.33 -23.16
N TYR A 216 -2.08 9.98 -24.41
CA TYR A 216 -1.14 10.08 -25.52
C TYR A 216 -1.64 11.11 -26.52
N GLU A 217 -0.72 11.78 -27.21
CA GLU A 217 -1.07 12.76 -28.26
C GLU A 217 -1.74 12.10 -29.47
N THR A 218 -1.43 10.82 -29.70
CA THR A 218 -1.96 10.03 -30.82
C THR A 218 -2.86 8.90 -30.34
N ALA A 219 -3.89 8.61 -31.13
CA ALA A 219 -4.79 7.48 -30.90
C ALA A 219 -4.01 6.17 -30.82
N GLN A 220 -4.14 5.47 -29.70
CA GLN A 220 -3.48 4.19 -29.45
C GLN A 220 -4.38 3.01 -29.85
N TYR A 221 -5.70 3.21 -29.86
CA TYR A 221 -6.68 2.19 -30.21
C TYR A 221 -7.82 2.75 -31.05
N SER A 222 -8.53 1.85 -31.70
CA SER A 222 -9.79 2.11 -32.37
C SER A 222 -10.85 1.18 -31.80
N ILE A 223 -11.85 1.73 -31.11
CA ILE A 223 -13.01 0.96 -30.66
C ILE A 223 -13.99 0.88 -31.82
N LYS A 224 -14.32 -0.34 -32.25
CA LYS A 224 -15.38 -0.59 -33.22
C LYS A 224 -16.67 -0.90 -32.48
N VAL A 225 -17.64 0.01 -32.54
CA VAL A 225 -19.00 -0.19 -32.04
C VAL A 225 -19.88 -0.60 -33.22
N VAL A 226 -20.47 -1.78 -33.13
CA VAL A 226 -21.40 -2.29 -34.15
C VAL A 226 -22.82 -2.25 -33.58
N HIS A 227 -23.65 -1.40 -34.16
CA HIS A 227 -25.08 -1.35 -33.86
C HIS A 227 -25.83 -2.15 -34.93
N SER A 228 -26.50 -3.22 -34.51
CA SER A 228 -27.27 -4.08 -35.42
C SER A 228 -28.74 -4.10 -35.01
N LYS A 229 -29.63 -3.89 -35.97
CA LYS A 229 -31.08 -3.97 -35.80
C LYS A 229 -31.59 -5.19 -36.54
N TYR A 230 -32.33 -6.04 -35.84
CA TYR A 230 -32.93 -7.25 -36.40
C TYR A 230 -34.46 -7.16 -36.35
N LEU A 231 -35.12 -7.73 -37.35
CA LEU A 231 -36.53 -8.12 -37.30
C LEU A 231 -36.57 -9.57 -36.82
N ILE A 232 -37.24 -9.82 -35.72
CA ILE A 232 -37.41 -11.17 -35.16
C ILE A 232 -38.82 -11.64 -35.50
N ASP A 233 -38.94 -12.61 -36.41
CA ASP A 233 -40.20 -13.29 -36.70
C ASP A 233 -40.23 -14.64 -35.96
N ASN A 234 -40.85 -14.63 -34.78
CA ASN A 234 -40.96 -15.81 -33.91
C ASN A 234 -41.78 -16.95 -34.53
N THR A 235 -42.65 -16.65 -35.49
CA THR A 235 -43.49 -17.64 -36.18
C THR A 235 -42.74 -18.41 -37.25
N ARG A 236 -41.80 -17.75 -37.94
CA ARG A 236 -40.96 -18.37 -38.97
C ARG A 236 -39.59 -18.79 -38.46
N GLY A 237 -39.21 -18.37 -37.25
CA GLY A 237 -37.88 -18.59 -36.67
C GLY A 237 -36.79 -17.82 -37.42
N ILE A 238 -37.15 -16.70 -38.06
CA ILE A 238 -36.24 -15.91 -38.90
C ILE A 238 -35.81 -14.65 -38.15
N ASN A 239 -34.51 -14.38 -38.18
CA ASN A 239 -33.89 -13.14 -37.71
C ASN A 239 -33.31 -12.37 -38.89
N ASP A 240 -34.09 -11.46 -39.47
CA ASP A 240 -33.64 -10.65 -40.60
C ASP A 240 -32.86 -9.42 -40.10
N LEU A 241 -31.61 -9.27 -40.53
CA LEU A 241 -30.82 -8.07 -40.24
C LEU A 241 -31.38 -6.89 -41.04
N LEU A 242 -32.04 -5.95 -40.38
CA LEU A 242 -32.61 -4.75 -40.99
C LEU A 242 -31.55 -3.67 -41.24
N GLU A 243 -30.62 -3.52 -40.30
CA GLU A 243 -29.68 -2.42 -40.31
C GLU A 243 -28.42 -2.80 -39.55
N ARG A 244 -27.25 -2.46 -40.11
CA ARG A 244 -25.98 -2.58 -39.42
C ARG A 244 -25.18 -1.30 -39.61
N LYS A 245 -24.96 -0.59 -38.50
CA LYS A 245 -24.13 0.62 -38.45
C LYS A 245 -22.85 0.31 -37.70
N GLU A 246 -21.73 0.72 -38.27
CA GLU A 246 -20.41 0.57 -37.63
C GLU A 246 -19.85 1.95 -37.34
N HIS A 247 -19.43 2.16 -36.10
CA HIS A 247 -18.78 3.38 -35.64
C HIS A 247 -17.37 3.02 -35.18
N ILE A 248 -16.37 3.73 -35.70
CA ILE A 248 -14.98 3.58 -35.27
C ILE A 248 -14.62 4.82 -34.46
N ILE A 249 -14.27 4.61 -33.20
CA ILE A 249 -13.92 5.67 -32.26
C ILE A 249 -12.42 5.55 -31.95
N PRO A 250 -11.58 6.47 -32.44
CA PRO A 250 -10.17 6.52 -32.05
C PRO A 250 -10.07 6.96 -30.59
N ILE A 251 -9.21 6.31 -29.81
CA ILE A 251 -8.98 6.65 -28.41
C ILE A 251 -7.49 6.76 -28.12
N ASN A 252 -7.14 7.85 -27.47
CA ASN A 252 -5.76 8.20 -27.12
C ASN A 252 -5.22 7.36 -25.96
N SER A 253 -6.09 6.82 -25.12
CA SER A 253 -5.76 5.83 -24.10
C SER A 253 -7.01 5.02 -23.75
N LEU A 254 -6.85 3.76 -23.34
CA LEU A 254 -7.96 2.99 -22.78
C LEU A 254 -7.79 2.93 -21.27
N GLY A 255 -8.63 3.69 -20.57
CA GLY A 255 -8.76 3.61 -19.12
C GLY A 255 -9.90 2.69 -18.69
N LEU A 256 -9.70 1.96 -17.61
CA LEU A 256 -10.80 1.38 -16.87
C LEU A 256 -11.44 2.50 -16.04
N SER A 257 -12.58 3.01 -16.51
CA SER A 257 -13.39 3.98 -15.77
C SER A 257 -14.46 3.22 -14.99
N PHE A 258 -14.26 3.08 -13.68
CA PHE A 258 -15.25 2.46 -12.80
C PHE A 258 -16.26 3.48 -12.28
N LYS A 259 -16.99 4.14 -13.19
CA LYS A 259 -18.36 4.49 -12.83
C LYS A 259 -19.11 3.17 -12.88
N ARG A 260 -19.59 2.65 -11.73
CA ARG A 260 -20.41 1.43 -11.65
C ARG A 260 -21.31 1.32 -12.88
N ILE A 261 -20.93 0.50 -13.85
CA ILE A 261 -21.84 0.14 -14.92
C ILE A 261 -22.76 -0.87 -14.25
N GLN A 262 -23.86 -0.37 -13.67
CA GLN A 262 -25.03 -1.21 -13.47
C GLN A 262 -25.46 -1.62 -14.88
N VAL A 263 -24.99 -2.78 -15.32
CA VAL A 263 -25.63 -3.49 -16.43
C VAL A 263 -26.98 -3.88 -15.86
N GLY A 264 -27.95 -2.99 -16.03
CA GLY A 264 -29.34 -3.27 -15.73
C GLY A 264 -29.75 -4.41 -16.64
N ASN A 265 -29.83 -5.62 -16.10
CA ASN A 265 -30.73 -6.62 -16.63
C ASN A 265 -32.14 -6.06 -16.40
N GLN A 266 -32.63 -5.25 -17.34
CA GLN A 266 -34.06 -5.09 -17.52
C GLN A 266 -34.56 -6.44 -18.04
N ALA A 267 -34.88 -7.33 -17.10
CA ALA A 267 -35.87 -8.35 -17.35
C ALA A 267 -37.21 -7.61 -17.48
N SER A 268 -37.64 -7.41 -18.72
CA SER A 268 -39.01 -7.03 -19.03
C SER A 268 -39.93 -8.22 -18.70
N ALA A 269 -40.89 -7.98 -17.82
CA ALA A 269 -42.17 -8.68 -17.76
C ALA A 269 -43.26 -7.65 -18.06
#